data_AF-A0A9D9IIV6-F1
#
_entry.id   AF-A0A9D9IIV6-F1
#
_cell.length_a   1.000
_cell.length_b   1.000
_cell.length_c   1.000
_cell.angle_alpha   90.00
_cell.angle_beta   90.00
_cell.angle_gamma   90.00
#
_symmetry.space_group_name_H-M   'P 1'
#
loop_
_entity.id
_entity.type
_entity.pdbx_description
1 polymer ?
#
loop_
_entity_poly.entity_id
_entity_poly.type
_entity_poly.pdbx_seq_one_letter_code
_entity_poly.pdbx_strand_id
1 'polypeptide(L)' 'LFMLMTNGFGATIGTLAAQEVVNHFVYHADVPDWSAAWYIFAAYALVVAIVFAFVFKDKPSVKHCA' A
#
# COMPACT_ATOMS: atom_id res chain seq x y z
N LEU A 1 -3.98 -1.84 -20.39
CA LEU A 1 -5.41 -1.56 -20.12
C LEU A 1 -5.90 -2.20 -18.81
N PHE A 2 -5.70 -3.51 -18.58
CA PHE A 2 -6.04 -4.17 -17.29
C PHE A 2 -5.33 -3.56 -16.06
N MET A 3 -4.05 -3.18 -16.18
CA MET A 3 -3.32 -2.48 -15.11
C MET A 3 -3.79 -1.03 -14.88
N LEU A 4 -4.47 -0.40 -15.85
CA LEU A 4 -4.99 0.97 -15.72
C LEU A 4 -6.41 0.99 -15.11
N MET A 5 -7.21 -0.07 -15.31
CA MET A 5 -8.54 -0.19 -14.71
C MET A 5 -8.52 -0.53 -13.22
N THR A 6 -7.56 -1.34 -12.75
CA THR A 6 -7.40 -1.64 -11.32
C THR A 6 -6.76 -0.48 -10.54
N ASN A 7 -6.07 0.43 -11.23
CA ASN A 7 -5.50 1.64 -10.63
C ASN A 7 -6.59 2.59 -10.10
N GLY A 8 -7.72 2.72 -10.79
CA GLY A 8 -8.82 3.59 -10.35
C GLY A 8 -9.54 3.08 -9.08
N PHE A 9 -9.85 1.78 -9.03
CA PHE A 9 -10.54 1.20 -7.88
C PHE A 9 -9.67 1.19 -6.61
N GLY A 10 -8.39 0.85 -6.76
CA GLY A 10 -7.42 0.95 -5.67
C GLY A 10 -7.24 2.39 -5.18
N ALA A 11 -7.22 3.36 -6.09
CA ALA A 11 -7.15 4.78 -5.74
C ALA A 11 -8.41 5.26 -5.01
N THR A 12 -9.62 4.87 -5.44
CA THR A 12 -10.86 5.27 -4.76
C THR A 12 -10.92 4.71 -3.33
N ILE A 13 -10.64 3.42 -3.15
CA ILE A 13 -10.61 2.80 -1.81
C ILE A 13 -9.51 3.44 -0.97
N GLY A 14 -8.32 3.65 -1.55
CA GLY A 14 -7.19 4.28 -0.87
C GLY A 14 -7.53 5.69 -0.39
N THR A 15 -8.21 6.50 -1.21
CA THR A 15 -8.62 7.85 -0.86
C THR A 15 -9.66 7.84 0.26
N LEU A 16 -10.70 6.99 0.18
CA LEU A 16 -11.71 6.88 1.24
C LEU A 16 -11.09 6.42 2.57
N ALA A 17 -10.20 5.43 2.54
CA ALA A 17 -9.52 4.94 3.72
C ALA A 17 -8.54 5.99 4.30
N ALA A 18 -7.81 6.71 3.44
CA ALA A 18 -6.91 7.78 3.86
C ALA A 18 -7.66 8.94 4.51
N GLN A 19 -8.84 9.31 3.97
CA GLN A 19 -9.70 10.32 4.57
C GLN A 19 -10.15 9.89 5.98
N GLU A 20 -10.60 8.65 6.16
CA GLU A 20 -11.04 8.15 7.46
C GLU A 20 -9.89 8.15 8.49
N VAL A 21 -8.71 7.67 8.10
CA VAL A 21 -7.52 7.67 8.97
C VAL A 21 -7.14 9.09 9.38
N VAL A 22 -7.03 10.02 8.43
CA VAL A 22 -6.66 11.40 8.77
C VAL A 22 -7.75 12.07 9.62
N ASN A 23 -9.03 11.83 9.33
CA ASN A 23 -10.11 12.37 10.14
C ASN A 23 -10.03 11.87 11.59
N HIS A 24 -9.80 10.58 11.80
CA HIS A 24 -9.73 9.98 13.13
C HIS A 24 -8.50 10.45 13.93
N PHE A 25 -7.31 10.47 13.32
CA PHE A 25 -6.06 10.74 14.04
C PHE A 25 -5.66 12.22 14.07
N VAL A 26 -6.21 13.04 13.18
CA VAL A 26 -5.82 14.46 13.04
C VAL A 26 -6.99 15.38 13.33
N TYR A 27 -8.10 15.26 12.59
CA TYR A 27 -9.16 16.28 12.62
C TYR A 27 -10.17 16.10 13.75
N HIS A 28 -10.41 14.87 14.22
CA HIS A 28 -11.33 14.56 15.32
C HIS A 28 -10.60 14.21 16.63
N ALA A 29 -9.27 14.24 16.64
CA ALA A 29 -8.48 14.02 17.84
C ALA A 29 -8.34 15.33 18.63
N ASP A 30 -8.42 15.24 19.97
CA ASP A 30 -8.20 16.39 20.87
C ASP A 30 -6.81 17.02 20.67
N VAL A 31 -5.82 16.18 20.31
CA VAL A 31 -4.48 16.60 19.88
C VAL A 31 -4.18 15.91 18.55
N PRO A 32 -3.99 16.65 17.44
CA PRO A 32 -3.70 16.07 16.14
C PRO A 32 -2.40 15.27 16.13
N ASP A 33 -2.45 13.99 15.74
CA ASP A 33 -1.29 13.11 15.62
C ASP A 33 -1.03 12.71 14.16
N TRP A 34 -0.24 13.55 13.48
CA TRP A 34 0.22 13.27 12.12
C TRP A 34 1.18 12.08 12.05
N SER A 35 1.94 11.81 13.11
CA SER A 35 2.90 10.72 13.10
C SER A 35 2.20 9.38 13.05
N ALA A 36 1.14 9.21 13.86
CA ALA A 36 0.29 8.03 13.83
C ALA A 36 -0.32 7.79 12.44
N ALA A 37 -0.84 8.82 11.77
CA ALA A 37 -1.37 8.71 10.42
C ALA A 37 -0.30 8.22 9.41
N TRP A 38 0.91 8.79 9.46
CA TRP A 38 2.03 8.35 8.60
C TRP A 38 2.49 6.93 8.90
N TYR A 39 2.51 6.51 10.17
CA TYR A 39 2.85 5.13 10.53
C TYR A 39 1.85 4.12 9.98
N ILE A 40 0.55 4.46 9.92
CA ILE A 40 -0.47 3.60 9.33
C ILE A 40 -0.22 3.44 7.82
N PHE A 41 0.10 4.52 7.11
CA PHE A 41 0.46 4.42 5.68
C PHE A 41 1.74 3.62 5.46
N ALA A 42 2.75 3.80 6.30
CA ALA A 42 3.99 3.05 6.24
C ALA A 42 3.76 1.54 6.50
N ALA A 43 2.91 1.19 7.47
CA ALA A 43 2.54 -0.19 7.75
C ALA A 43 1.84 -0.84 6.55
N TYR A 44 0.91 -0.14 5.90
CA TYR A 44 0.28 -0.60 4.67
C TYR A 44 1.30 -0.85 3.55
N ALA A 45 2.22 0.11 3.32
CA ALA A 45 3.28 -0.04 2.32
C ALA A 45 4.21 -1.24 2.63
N LEU A 46 4.53 -1.48 3.90
CA LEU A 46 5.33 -2.62 4.33
C LEU A 46 4.63 -3.95 4.01
N VAL A 47 3.34 -4.07 4.31
CA VAL A 47 2.55 -5.27 3.98
C VAL A 47 2.58 -5.52 2.47
N VAL A 48 2.36 -4.48 1.67
CA VAL A 48 2.44 -4.57 0.21
C VAL A 48 3.84 -5.02 -0.25
N ALA A 49 4.90 -4.46 0.33
CA ALA A 49 6.27 -4.83 -0.01
C ALA A 49 6.59 -6.29 0.33
N ILE A 50 6.13 -6.78 1.49
CA ILE A 50 6.28 -8.18 1.90
C ILE A 50 5.56 -9.11 0.92
N VAL A 51 4.29 -8.82 0.63
CA VAL A 51 3.50 -9.62 -0.33
C VAL A 51 4.17 -9.61 -1.70
N PHE A 52 4.65 -8.46 -2.15
CA PHE A 52 5.36 -8.33 -3.43
C PHE A 52 6.61 -9.22 -3.47
N ALA A 53 7.46 -9.16 -2.44
CA ALA A 53 8.67 -9.96 -2.36
C ALA A 53 8.41 -11.47 -2.39
N PHE A 54 7.29 -11.93 -1.82
CA PHE A 54 6.92 -13.34 -1.83
C PHE A 54 6.25 -13.80 -3.14
N VAL A 55 5.37 -12.97 -3.71
CA VAL A 55 4.62 -13.31 -4.93
C VAL A 55 5.51 -13.23 -6.18
N PHE A 56 6.38 -12.22 -6.27
CA PHE A 56 7.21 -11.96 -7.44
C PHE A 56 8.63 -12.52 -7.30
N LYS A 57 8.76 -13.79 -6.90
CA LYS A 57 10.06 -14.46 -6.83
C LYS A 57 10.44 -15.07 -8.17
N ASP A 58 11.48 -14.53 -8.80
CA ASP A 58 11.98 -15.04 -10.08
C ASP A 58 12.57 -16.45 -9.92
N LYS A 59 12.29 -17.32 -10.91
CA LYS A 59 12.91 -18.64 -10.98
C LYS A 59 14.33 -18.48 -11.52
N PRO A 60 15.35 -19.13 -10.93
CA PRO A 60 16.70 -19.10 -11.50
C PRO A 60 16.65 -19.68 -12.93
N SER A 61 17.26 -18.98 -13.88
CA SER A 61 17.34 -19.46 -15.26
C SER A 61 18.26 -20.68 -15.32
N VAL A 62 17.70 -21.83 -15.65
CA VAL A 62 18.51 -22.98 -16.08
C VAL A 62 19.12 -22.59 -17.41
N LYS A 63 20.39 -22.15 -17.40
CA LYS A 63 21.16 -21.96 -18.63
C LYS A 63 21.31 -23.32 -19.28
N HIS A 64 20.53 -23.59 -20.32
CA HIS A 64 20.75 -24.74 -21.18
C HIS A 64 22.01 -24.42 -22.00
N CYS A 65 23.15 -24.99 -21.60
CA CYS A 65 24.33 -25.01 -22.46
C CYS A 65 24.02 -25.95 -23.63
N ALA A 66 23.94 -25.37 -24.84
CA ALA A 66 23.96 -26.11 -26.09
C ALA A 66 25.41 -26.40 -26.51
#